data_AF-A0A948DMF4-F1
#
_entry.id   AF-A0A948DMF4-F1
#
_cell.length_a   1.000
_cell.length_b   1.000
_cell.length_c   1.000
_cell.angle_alpha   90.00
_cell.angle_beta   90.00
_cell.angle_gamma   90.00
#
_symmetry.space_group_name_H-M   'P 1'
#
loop_
_entity.id
_entity.type
_entity.pdbx_description
1 polymer ?
#
loop_
_entity_poly.entity_id
_entity_poly.type
_entity_poly.pdbx_seq_one_letter_code
_entity_poly.pdbx_strand_id
1 'polypeptide(L)'
;MKASVYLLALILFSVGFPALHAQEYGKIRALNQRAAYVIKQRNDFVAQVLTSYAIPHERNEQGVVVRIKTDGRWLDVTAIEIVPVLKEAGDKRRQVAAHELFFYTANGGILNLLSELTIH
;
A
#
# COMPACT_ATOMS: atom_id res chain seq x y z
N MET A 1 -1.95 8.64 -60.32
CA MET A 1 -0.82 8.78 -59.37
C MET A 1 -1.14 9.54 -58.09
N LYS A 2 -2.09 10.49 -58.05
CA LYS A 2 -2.37 11.28 -56.83
C LYS A 2 -3.20 10.52 -55.78
N ALA A 3 -4.19 9.72 -56.20
CA ALA A 3 -5.07 8.95 -55.30
C ALA A 3 -4.32 7.87 -54.49
N SER A 4 -3.29 7.25 -55.07
CA SER A 4 -2.48 6.22 -54.41
C SER A 4 -1.65 6.79 -53.25
N VAL A 5 -1.20 8.04 -53.35
CA VAL A 5 -0.42 8.72 -52.31
C VAL A 5 -1.31 9.10 -51.11
N TYR A 6 -2.54 9.55 -51.36
CA TYR A 6 -3.50 9.84 -50.28
C TYR A 6 -3.93 8.57 -49.54
N LEU A 7 -4.09 7.45 -50.25
CA LEU A 7 -4.42 6.16 -49.63
C LEU A 7 -3.29 5.67 -48.71
N LEU A 8 -2.03 5.80 -49.17
CA LEU A 8 -0.86 5.42 -48.38
C LEU A 8 -0.72 6.30 -47.13
N ALA A 9 -0.96 7.60 -47.26
CA ALA A 9 -0.93 8.54 -46.13
C ALA A 9 -2.04 8.23 -45.10
N LEU A 10 -3.25 7.88 -45.55
CA LEU A 10 -4.35 7.50 -44.67
C LEU A 10 -4.05 6.22 -43.88
N ILE A 11 -3.43 5.22 -44.54
CA ILE A 11 -3.01 3.97 -43.89
C ILE A 11 -1.89 4.24 -42.87
N LEU A 12 -0.88 5.03 -43.23
CA LEU A 12 0.20 5.39 -42.30
C LEU A 12 -0.32 6.18 -41.08
N PHE A 13 -1.33 7.02 -41.28
CA PHE A 13 -1.95 7.77 -40.19
C PHE A 13 -2.73 6.85 -39.24
N SER A 14 -3.46 5.85 -39.74
CA SER A 14 -4.25 4.95 -38.88
C SER A 14 -3.42 3.95 -38.07
N VAL A 15 -2.23 3.57 -38.53
CA VAL A 15 -1.34 2.64 -37.79
C VAL A 15 -0.47 3.35 -36.74
N GLY A 16 -0.35 4.69 -36.78
CA GLY A 16 0.49 5.48 -35.87
C GLY A 16 -0.10 5.81 -34.48
N PHE A 17 -1.43 5.85 -34.35
CA PHE A 17 -2.11 6.18 -33.07
C PHE A 17 -2.08 5.14 -31.93
N PRO A 18 -2.06 3.81 -32.17
CA PRO A 18 -2.16 2.84 -31.07
C PRO A 18 -0.93 2.81 -30.15
N ALA A 19 0.22 3.31 -30.62
CA ALA A 19 1.46 3.34 -29.83
C ALA A 19 1.38 4.30 -28.62
N LEU A 20 0.63 5.40 -28.74
CA LEU A 20 0.54 6.41 -27.68
C LEU A 20 -0.34 5.92 -26.51
N HIS A 21 -1.46 5.26 -26.83
CA HIS A 21 -2.36 4.68 -25.82
C HIS A 21 -1.72 3.50 -25.09
N ALA A 22 -0.97 2.63 -25.78
CA ALA A 22 -0.31 1.49 -25.14
C ALA A 22 0.66 1.90 -24.03
N GLN A 23 1.35 3.04 -24.18
CA GLN A 23 2.28 3.57 -23.18
C GLN A 23 1.55 4.07 -21.92
N GLU A 24 0.38 4.72 -22.07
CA GLU A 24 -0.44 5.17 -20.94
C GLU A 24 -1.06 4.00 -20.17
N TYR A 25 -1.60 3.00 -20.88
CA TYR A 25 -2.11 1.78 -20.26
C TYR A 25 -1.02 1.02 -19.48
N GLY A 26 0.21 0.96 -20.01
CA GLY A 26 1.36 0.37 -19.32
C GLY A 26 1.68 1.09 -18.00
N LYS A 27 1.64 2.42 -17.99
CA LYS A 27 1.88 3.24 -16.79
C LYS A 27 0.79 3.03 -15.73
N ILE A 28 -0.48 3.04 -16.11
CA ILE A 28 -1.61 2.82 -15.18
C ILE A 28 -1.52 1.42 -14.57
N ARG A 29 -1.22 0.39 -15.38
CA ARG A 29 -1.06 -0.97 -14.89
C ARG A 29 0.10 -1.07 -13.88
N ALA A 30 1.25 -0.48 -14.18
CA ALA A 30 2.39 -0.48 -13.27
C ALA A 30 2.06 0.25 -11.96
N LEU A 31 1.33 1.36 -12.02
CA LEU A 31 0.87 2.10 -10.84
C LEU A 31 -0.06 1.24 -9.97
N ASN A 32 -1.03 0.55 -10.59
CA ASN A 32 -1.96 -0.33 -9.87
C ASN A 32 -1.23 -1.51 -9.21
N GLN A 33 -0.25 -2.11 -9.91
CA GLN A 33 0.58 -3.17 -9.33
C GLN A 33 1.38 -2.68 -8.13
N ARG A 34 1.96 -1.48 -8.23
CA ARG A 34 2.69 -0.87 -7.11
C ARG A 34 1.77 -0.54 -5.94
N ALA A 35 0.57 -0.01 -6.19
CA ALA A 35 -0.41 0.26 -5.15
C ALA A 35 -0.83 -1.03 -4.43
N ALA A 36 -1.13 -2.10 -5.17
CA ALA A 36 -1.46 -3.41 -4.60
C ALA A 36 -0.30 -3.98 -3.77
N TYR A 37 0.93 -3.84 -4.24
CA TYR A 37 2.12 -4.27 -3.50
C TYR A 37 2.29 -3.49 -2.19
N VAL A 38 2.15 -2.17 -2.22
CA VAL A 38 2.25 -1.32 -1.01
C VAL A 38 1.14 -1.64 0.00
N ILE A 39 -0.09 -1.87 -0.47
CA ILE A 39 -1.21 -2.28 0.39
C ILE A 39 -0.89 -3.62 1.06
N LYS A 40 -0.40 -4.60 0.30
CA LYS A 40 0.01 -5.90 0.84
C LYS A 40 1.11 -5.74 1.90
N GLN A 41 2.17 -5.00 1.58
CA GLN A 41 3.29 -4.77 2.49
C GLN A 41 2.84 -4.08 3.78
N ARG A 42 1.96 -3.07 3.69
CA ARG A 42 1.35 -2.42 4.86
C ARG A 42 0.57 -3.42 5.72
N ASN A 43 -0.29 -4.23 5.09
CA ASN A 43 -1.13 -5.20 5.79
C ASN A 43 -0.30 -6.30 6.47
N ASP A 44 0.74 -6.78 5.79
CA ASP A 44 1.66 -7.80 6.31
C ASP A 44 2.49 -7.25 7.46
N PHE A 45 2.95 -6.00 7.38
CA PHE A 45 3.65 -5.33 8.47
C PHE A 45 2.79 -5.28 9.75
N VAL A 46 1.54 -4.82 9.65
CA VAL A 46 0.63 -4.76 10.82
C VAL A 46 0.45 -6.14 11.46
N ALA A 47 0.23 -7.18 10.65
CA ALA A 47 0.06 -8.54 11.15
C ALA A 47 1.35 -9.08 11.80
N GLN A 48 2.51 -8.77 11.21
CA GLN A 48 3.82 -9.14 11.76
C GLN A 48 4.06 -8.46 13.10
N VAL A 49 3.72 -7.18 13.23
CA VAL A 49 3.77 -6.45 14.50
C VAL A 49 2.87 -7.13 15.52
N LEU A 50 1.59 -7.36 15.23
CA LEU A 50 0.70 -8.02 16.21
C LEU A 50 1.21 -9.42 16.61
N THR A 51 1.77 -10.16 15.65
CA THR A 51 2.39 -11.48 15.90
C THR A 51 3.60 -11.38 16.82
N SER A 52 4.48 -10.39 16.62
CA SER A 52 5.70 -10.23 17.43
C SER A 52 5.39 -9.90 18.89
N TYR A 53 4.29 -9.20 19.15
CA TYR A 53 3.79 -8.91 20.50
C TYR A 53 2.83 -10.00 21.03
N ALA A 54 2.68 -11.12 20.32
CA ALA A 54 1.77 -12.22 20.66
C ALA A 54 0.31 -11.77 20.87
N ILE A 55 -0.13 -10.72 20.14
CA ILE A 55 -1.50 -10.21 20.17
C ILE A 55 -2.34 -11.03 19.17
N PRO A 56 -3.36 -11.78 19.64
CA PRO A 56 -4.23 -12.54 18.75
C PRO A 56 -5.03 -11.59 17.86
N HIS A 57 -5.09 -11.89 16.56
CA HIS A 57 -5.75 -11.04 15.57
C HIS A 57 -6.35 -11.87 14.44
N GLU A 58 -7.37 -11.32 13.78
CA GLU A 58 -7.98 -11.92 12.60
C GLU A 58 -7.77 -11.03 11.38
N ARG A 59 -7.53 -11.67 10.24
CA ARG A 59 -7.33 -11.00 8.94
C ARG A 59 -8.47 -11.37 8.00
N ASN A 60 -8.89 -10.43 7.16
CA ASN A 60 -9.78 -10.74 6.05
C ASN A 60 -9.02 -11.32 4.83
N GLU A 61 -9.74 -11.63 3.76
CA GLU A 61 -9.17 -12.16 2.51
C GLU A 61 -8.14 -11.22 1.85
N GLN A 62 -8.20 -9.92 2.15
CA GLN A 62 -7.26 -8.91 1.65
C GLN A 62 -6.03 -8.74 2.57
N GLY A 63 -5.94 -9.55 3.64
CA GLY A 63 -4.88 -9.47 4.64
C GLY A 63 -5.01 -8.32 5.64
N VAL A 64 -6.10 -7.55 5.60
CA VAL A 64 -6.36 -6.46 6.55
C VAL A 64 -6.72 -7.05 7.90
N VAL A 65 -6.13 -6.54 8.97
CA VAL A 65 -6.52 -6.91 10.34
C VAL A 65 -7.88 -6.28 10.65
N VAL A 66 -8.87 -7.13 10.91
CA VAL A 66 -10.27 -6.71 11.16
C VAL A 66 -10.67 -6.83 12.62
N ARG A 67 -10.01 -7.72 13.38
CA ARG A 67 -10.26 -7.91 14.81
C ARG A 67 -8.97 -8.14 15.56
N ILE A 68 -8.88 -7.60 16.76
CA ILE A 68 -7.78 -7.80 17.71
C ILE A 68 -8.32 -8.26 19.05
N LYS A 69 -7.60 -9.14 19.74
CA LYS A 69 -7.95 -9.59 21.08
C LYS A 69 -7.09 -8.87 22.10
N THR A 70 -7.71 -8.04 22.94
CA THR A 70 -7.07 -7.39 24.09
C THR A 70 -7.94 -7.58 25.32
N ASP A 71 -7.31 -7.73 26.49
CA ASP A 71 -8.01 -7.86 27.78
C ASP A 71 -9.11 -8.94 27.79
N GLY A 72 -8.85 -10.04 27.08
CA GLY A 72 -9.78 -11.16 26.92
C GLY A 72 -10.96 -10.92 25.98
N ARG A 73 -11.09 -9.74 25.38
CA ARG A 73 -12.19 -9.37 24.48
C ARG A 73 -11.70 -9.19 23.05
N TRP A 74 -12.54 -9.59 22.10
CA TRP A 74 -12.34 -9.27 20.69
C TRP A 74 -12.91 -7.88 20.40
N LEU A 75 -12.10 -7.04 19.78
CA LEU A 75 -12.47 -5.70 19.35
C LEU A 75 -12.40 -5.63 17.83
N ASP A 76 -13.47 -5.13 17.21
CA ASP A 76 -13.50 -4.84 15.79
C ASP A 76 -12.68 -3.59 15.49
N VAL A 77 -11.73 -3.73 14.57
CA VAL A 77 -10.86 -2.65 14.11
C VAL A 77 -11.52 -1.97 12.92
N THR A 78 -11.71 -0.65 13.04
CA THR A 78 -12.32 0.18 11.99
C THR A 78 -11.28 0.90 11.16
N ALA A 79 -10.17 1.29 11.77
CA ALA A 79 -9.05 1.94 11.09
C ALA A 79 -7.72 1.60 11.78
N ILE A 80 -6.64 1.66 10.99
CA ILE A 80 -5.28 1.45 11.46
C ILE A 80 -4.41 2.57 10.92
N GLU A 81 -3.77 3.34 11.79
CA GLU A 81 -2.78 4.34 11.41
C GLU A 81 -1.38 3.86 11.78
N ILE A 82 -0.41 4.14 10.91
CA ILE A 82 0.99 3.77 11.10
C ILE A 82 1.81 5.05 10.95
N VAL A 83 2.44 5.48 12.04
CA VAL A 83 3.19 6.74 12.09
C VAL A 83 4.67 6.41 12.29
N PRO A 84 5.56 6.76 11.34
CA PRO A 84 6.99 6.52 11.51
C PRO A 84 7.58 7.47 12.56
N VAL A 85 8.33 6.90 13.50
CA VAL A 85 9.11 7.64 14.49
C VAL A 85 10.50 7.85 13.93
N LEU A 86 10.88 9.11 13.75
CA LEU A 86 12.17 9.50 13.16
C LEU A 86 13.22 9.74 14.24
N LYS A 87 14.43 9.26 14.00
CA LYS A 87 15.62 9.58 14.81
C LYS A 87 16.69 10.21 13.92
N GLU A 88 17.38 11.21 14.45
CA GLU A 88 18.56 11.77 13.78
C GLU A 88 19.72 10.79 13.90
N ALA A 89 20.23 10.36 12.75
CA ALA A 89 21.47 9.61 12.66
C ALA A 89 22.67 10.55 12.81
N GLY A 90 23.84 10.01 13.15
CA GLY A 90 25.07 10.79 13.35
C GLY A 90 25.52 11.62 12.13
N ASP A 91 24.99 11.32 10.94
CA ASP A 91 25.22 12.05 9.69
C ASP A 91 24.16 13.14 9.40
N LYS A 92 23.32 13.48 10.40
CA LYS A 92 22.17 14.40 10.30
C LYS A 92 21.05 13.94 9.36
N ARG A 93 21.06 12.69 8.87
CA ARG A 93 19.92 12.14 8.14
C ARG A 93 18.87 11.62 9.13
N ARG A 94 17.59 11.86 8.84
CA ARG A 94 16.50 11.27 9.62
C ARG A 94 16.25 9.85 9.12
N GLN A 95 16.35 8.88 10.02
CA GLN A 95 16.03 7.49 9.75
C GLN A 95 14.81 7.08 10.56
N VAL A 96 13.99 6.19 10.01
CA VAL A 96 12.86 5.61 10.74
C VAL A 96 13.43 4.66 11.79
N ALA A 97 13.21 4.99 13.06
CA ALA A 97 13.67 4.20 14.19
C ALA A 97 12.61 3.22 14.70
N ALA A 98 11.33 3.57 14.54
CA ALA A 98 10.19 2.77 14.95
C ALA A 98 8.93 3.21 14.20
N HIS A 99 7.82 2.51 14.41
CA HIS A 99 6.49 2.87 13.96
C HIS A 99 5.52 2.82 15.13
N GLU A 100 4.73 3.86 15.33
CA GLU A 100 3.55 3.83 16.20
C GLU A 100 2.36 3.36 15.38
N LEU A 101 1.66 2.35 15.88
CA LEU A 101 0.45 1.79 15.28
C LEU A 101 -0.74 2.13 16.17
N PHE A 102 -1.73 2.81 15.60
CA PHE A 102 -3.00 3.12 16.26
C PHE A 102 -4.11 2.27 15.65
N PHE A 103 -4.77 1.46 16.48
CA PHE A 103 -5.92 0.65 16.09
C PHE A 103 -7.18 1.29 16.66
N TYR A 104 -7.99 1.87 15.78
CA TYR A 104 -9.28 2.43 16.12
C TYR A 104 -10.31 1.31 16.13
N THR A 105 -11.10 1.25 17.19
CA THR A 105 -12.06 0.16 17.40
C THR A 105 -13.49 0.66 17.37
N ALA A 106 -14.43 -0.23 17.03
CA ALA A 106 -15.84 0.13 16.85
C ALA A 106 -16.52 0.67 18.12
N ASN A 107 -15.98 0.36 19.31
CA ASN A 107 -16.48 0.86 20.59
C ASN A 107 -15.90 2.25 20.97
N GLY A 108 -15.17 2.90 20.07
CA GLY A 108 -14.54 4.21 20.31
C GLY A 108 -13.19 4.14 21.03
N GLY A 109 -12.66 2.94 21.32
CA GLY A 109 -11.35 2.76 21.91
C GLY A 109 -10.22 2.88 20.89
N ILE A 110 -9.02 3.26 21.37
CA ILE A 110 -7.79 3.28 20.59
C ILE A 110 -6.76 2.42 21.30
N LEU A 111 -6.23 1.42 20.60
CA LEU A 111 -5.04 0.70 21.04
C LEU A 111 -3.81 1.32 20.36
N ASN A 112 -2.78 1.65 21.13
CA ASN A 112 -1.51 2.14 20.60
C ASN A 112 -0.41 1.09 20.82
N LEU A 113 0.42 0.87 19.80
CA LEU A 113 1.55 -0.05 19.84
C LEU A 113 2.77 0.58 19.16
N LEU A 114 3.86 0.75 19.92
CA LEU A 114 5.14 1.15 19.36
C LEU A 114 5.92 -0.08 18.91
N SER A 115 6.28 -0.14 17.62
CA SER A 115 7.06 -1.21 17.03
C SER A 115 8.43 -0.72 16.55
N GLU A 116 9.49 -1.39 16.99
CA GLU A 116 10.85 -1.17 16.47
C GLU A 116 11.07 -1.88 15.11
N LEU A 117 10.06 -2.57 14.58
CA LEU A 117 10.15 -3.19 13.25
C LEU A 117 10.14 -2.11 12.17
N THR A 118 11.10 -2.21 11.24
CA THR A 118 11.25 -1.28 10.13
C THR A 118 10.69 -1.87 8.84
N ILE A 119 9.94 -1.05 8.11
CA ILE A 119 9.50 -1.34 6.75
C ILE A 119 10.64 -0.91 5.80
N HIS A 120 11.15 -1.84 5.00
CA HIS A 120 12.19 -1.58 3.99
C HIS A 120 11.60 -1.36 2.59
#